data_AF-A0A6M5YR13-F1
#
_entry.id   AF-A0A6M5YR13-F1
#
_cell.length_a   1.000
_cell.length_b   1.000
_cell.length_c   1.000
_cell.angle_alpha   90.00
_cell.angle_beta   90.00
_cell.angle_gamma   90.00
#
_symmetry.space_group_name_H-M   'P 1'
#
loop_
_entity.id
_entity.type
_entity.pdbx_description
1 polymer ?
#
loop_
_entity_poly.entity_id
_entity_poly.type
_entity_poly.pdbx_seq_one_letter_code
_entity_poly.pdbx_strand_id
1 'polypeptide(L)' 'MAGLEIARNDEAATNPTFETYWRLIVKWKEDARYRRTTQSDAEGLYRAVADPNDGVLRWIRQLW' A
#
# COMPACT_ATOMS: atom_id res chain seq x y z
N MET A 1 7.78 -19.01 0.75
CA MET A 1 7.89 -17.77 -0.04
C MET A 1 8.57 -16.72 0.84
N ALA A 2 9.91 -16.60 0.79
CA ALA A 2 10.68 -15.77 1.74
C ALA A 2 11.19 -14.43 1.14
N GLY A 3 11.13 -14.24 -0.18
CA GLY A 3 11.73 -13.07 -0.83
C GLY A 3 10.89 -11.79 -0.82
N LEU A 4 9.56 -11.91 -0.75
CA LEU A 4 8.65 -10.74 -0.82
C LEU A 4 8.74 -9.85 0.42
N GLU A 5 9.01 -10.45 1.60
CA GLU A 5 9.20 -9.67 2.82
C GLU A 5 10.48 -8.84 2.76
N ILE A 6 11.57 -9.42 2.25
CA ILE A 6 12.86 -8.74 2.08
C ILE A 6 12.70 -7.60 1.06
N ALA A 7 12.18 -7.89 -0.14
CA ALA A 7 11.97 -6.89 -1.19
C ALA A 7 11.06 -5.73 -0.74
N ARG A 8 10.07 -6.01 0.12
CA ARG A 8 9.22 -4.97 0.71
C ARG A 8 10.01 -4.12 1.70
N ASN A 9 10.82 -4.75 2.56
CA ASN A 9 11.62 -4.03 3.53
C ASN A 9 12.67 -3.14 2.84
N ASP A 10 13.25 -3.58 1.73
CA ASP A 10 14.18 -2.78 0.92
C ASP A 10 13.50 -1.56 0.28
N GLU A 11 12.30 -1.74 -0.29
CA GLU A 11 11.51 -0.61 -0.81
C GLU A 11 11.12 0.36 0.32
N ALA A 12 10.67 -0.15 1.47
CA ALA A 12 10.31 0.69 2.61
C ALA A 12 11.51 1.46 3.19
N ALA A 13 12.72 0.89 3.14
CA ALA A 13 13.93 1.54 3.61
C ALA A 13 14.37 2.72 2.70
N THR A 14 14.01 2.66 1.41
CA THR A 14 14.43 3.66 0.41
C THR A 14 13.30 4.60 0.00
N ASN A 15 12.05 4.26 0.30
CA ASN A 15 10.85 5.01 -0.04
C ASN A 15 9.92 5.19 1.18
N PRO A 16 10.05 6.31 1.92
CA PRO A 16 9.20 6.61 3.09
C PRO A 16 7.71 6.78 2.74
N THR A 17 7.40 7.21 1.52
CA THR A 17 6.01 7.32 1.04
C THR A 17 5.42 5.93 0.86
N PHE A 18 6.16 5.03 0.22
CA PHE A 18 5.76 3.62 0.13
C PHE A 18 5.57 2.99 1.50
N GLU A 19 6.46 3.25 2.47
CA GLU A 19 6.28 2.74 3.84
C GLU A 19 4.96 3.24 4.45
N THR A 20 4.65 4.53 4.28
CA THR A 20 3.40 5.13 4.77
C THR A 20 2.18 4.49 4.10
N TYR A 21 2.23 4.32 2.78
CA TYR A 21 1.19 3.64 2.01
C TYR A 21 1.02 2.18 2.43
N TRP A 22 2.11 1.46 2.60
CA TRP A 22 2.09 0.09 3.09
C TRP A 22 1.41 0.00 4.46
N ARG A 23 1.83 0.83 5.42
CA ARG A 23 1.23 0.91 6.76
C ARG A 23 -0.26 1.29 6.73
N LEU A 24 -0.71 2.01 5.72
CA LEU A 24 -2.13 2.33 5.51
C LEU A 24 -2.89 1.11 4.99
N ILE A 25 -2.42 0.48 3.91
CA ILE A 25 -3.16 -0.62 3.27
C ILE A 25 -3.28 -1.85 4.17
N VAL A 26 -2.27 -2.17 4.97
CA VAL A 26 -2.29 -3.36 5.84
C VAL A 26 -3.30 -3.26 6.99
N LYS A 27 -3.77 -2.04 7.27
CA LYS A 27 -4.83 -1.79 8.26
C LYS A 27 -6.22 -1.97 7.66
N TRP A 28 -6.34 -1.95 6.33
CA TRP A 28 -7.62 -2.18 5.67
C TRP A 28 -8.06 -3.63 5.86
N LYS A 29 -9.28 -3.80 6.35
CA LYS A 29 -9.92 -5.10 6.52
C LYS A 29 -11.07 -5.20 5.52
N GLU A 30 -11.37 -6.41 5.06
CA GLU A 30 -12.45 -6.66 4.12
C GLU A 30 -13.79 -6.06 4.59
N ASP A 31 -14.09 -6.11 5.88
CA ASP A 31 -15.32 -5.57 6.47
C ASP A 31 -15.46 -4.04 6.27
N ALA A 32 -14.36 -3.32 6.09
CA ALA A 32 -14.39 -1.89 5.75
C ALA A 32 -15.07 -1.61 4.40
N ARG A 33 -15.13 -2.60 3.49
CA ARG A 33 -15.83 -2.51 2.21
C ARG A 33 -17.33 -2.20 2.37
N TYR A 34 -17.94 -2.70 3.44
CA TYR A 34 -19.38 -2.58 3.68
C TYR A 34 -19.72 -1.44 4.65
N ARG A 35 -18.72 -0.77 5.22
CA ARG A 35 -18.89 0.37 6.10
C ARG A 35 -18.86 1.68 5.31
N ARG A 36 -19.57 2.69 5.80
CA ARG A 36 -19.37 4.07 5.32
C ARG A 36 -18.02 4.56 5.83
N THR A 37 -17.15 4.94 4.90
CA THR A 37 -15.87 5.59 5.18
C THR A 37 -15.93 7.05 4.74
N THR A 38 -15.05 7.90 5.26
CA THR A 38 -14.99 9.28 4.81
C THR A 38 -14.38 9.33 3.40
N GLN A 39 -14.67 10.39 2.64
CA GLN A 39 -14.02 10.58 1.34
C GLN A 39 -12.50 10.60 1.47
N SER A 40 -11.99 11.30 2.48
CA SER A 40 -10.56 11.41 2.74
C SER A 40 -9.90 10.05 3.01
N ASP A 41 -10.56 9.16 3.73
CA ASP A 41 -10.07 7.80 3.98
C ASP A 41 -10.03 6.98 2.67
N ALA A 42 -11.09 7.07 1.86
CA ALA A 42 -11.16 6.39 0.57
C ALA A 42 -10.09 6.89 -0.40
N GLU A 43 -9.87 8.20 -0.46
CA GLU A 43 -8.81 8.82 -1.28
C GLU A 43 -7.42 8.41 -0.79
N GLY A 44 -7.21 8.35 0.53
CA GLY A 44 -5.97 7.87 1.12
C GLY A 44 -5.68 6.43 0.72
N LEU A 45 -6.67 5.53 0.83
CA LEU A 45 -6.55 4.14 0.41
C LEU A 45 -6.26 4.02 -1.09
N TYR A 46 -7.01 4.76 -1.92
CA TYR A 46 -6.82 4.76 -3.36
C TYR A 46 -5.41 5.20 -3.75
N ARG A 47 -4.92 6.32 -3.19
CA ARG A 47 -3.56 6.81 -3.45
C ARG A 47 -2.51 5.80 -3.01
N ALA A 48 -2.65 5.21 -1.82
CA ALA A 48 -1.69 4.23 -1.33
C ALA A 48 -1.54 3.01 -2.23
N VAL A 49 -2.60 2.63 -2.96
CA VAL A 49 -2.56 1.54 -3.93
C VAL A 49 -2.09 2.02 -5.30
N ALA A 50 -2.68 3.10 -5.82
CA ALA A 50 -2.62 3.48 -7.23
C ALA A 50 -1.58 4.56 -7.55
N ASP A 51 -0.89 5.13 -6.56
CA ASP A 51 0.15 6.12 -6.81
C ASP A 51 1.21 5.55 -7.79
N PRO A 52 1.50 6.26 -8.90
CA PRO A 52 2.36 5.74 -9.95
C PRO A 52 3.84 5.66 -9.54
N ASN A 53 4.27 6.41 -8.52
CA ASN A 53 5.67 6.47 -8.09
C ASN A 53 5.90 5.59 -6.86
N ASP A 54 5.01 5.72 -5.88
CA ASP A 54 5.21 5.17 -4.53
C ASP A 54 4.14 4.15 -4.14
N GLY A 55 3.16 3.91 -5.01
CA GLY A 55 2.01 3.06 -4.73
C GLY A 55 2.34 1.58 -4.66
N VAL A 56 1.59 0.86 -3.82
CA VAL A 56 1.83 -0.57 -3.61
C VAL A 56 1.61 -1.40 -4.88
N LEU A 57 0.67 -1.01 -5.75
CA LEU A 57 0.44 -1.72 -7.01
C LEU A 57 1.65 -1.63 -7.95
N ARG A 58 2.35 -0.48 -7.97
CA ARG A 58 3.56 -0.30 -8.76
C ARG A 58 4.67 -1.23 -8.28
N TRP A 59 4.88 -1.34 -6.96
CA TRP A 59 5.87 -2.27 -6.39
C TRP A 59 5.53 -3.74 -6.68
N ILE A 60 4.27 -4.18 -6.49
CA ILE A 60 3.85 -5.57 -6.78
C ILE A 60 4.14 -5.93 -8.25
N ARG A 61 3.84 -5.03 -9.19
CA ARG A 61 4.07 -5.23 -10.63
C ARG A 61 5.54 -5.38 -11.02
N GLN A 62 6.48 -4.94 -10.20
CA GLN A 62 7.91 -5.12 -10.47
C GLN A 62 8.42 -6.52 -10.10
N LEU A 63 7.64 -7.25 -9.30
CA LEU A 63 8.02 -8.55 -8.74
C LEU A 63 7.29 -9.72 -9.42
N TRP A 64 6.48 -9.45 -10.44
CA TRP A 64 5.67 -10.39 -11.24
C TRP A 64 5.95 -10.19 -12.72
#